data_AF-A0A4Y2RH80-F1
#
_entry.id   AF-A0A4Y2RH80-F1
#
_cell.length_a   1.000
_cell.length_b   1.000
_cell.length_c   1.000
_cell.angle_alpha   90.00
_cell.angle_beta   90.00
_cell.angle_gamma   90.00
#
_symmetry.space_group_name_H-M   'P 1'
#
loop_
_entity.id
_entity.type
_entity.pdbx_description
1 polymer ?
#
loop_
_entity_poly.entity_id
_entity_poly.type
_entity_poly.pdbx_seq_one_letter_code
_entity_poly.pdbx_strand_id
1 'polypeptide(L)'
;MVFVLLVKIHGVGSKRLKPQGVSAYKHKNNLPVAVVEAMRPAFRDLSHPDLLKKCAHGNMQNSNESVNNFIWSRVPKSTFVQIEAFSLGVYDAVCTFNEGNSARLRIPQNLGIEPEEYTLHALKCLDKEKLLRSKICLFPTAKRKKEGKTV
;
A
#
# COMPACT_ATOMS: atom_id res chain seq x y z
N MET A 1 8.17 2.66 -5.49
CA MET A 1 9.39 2.36 -6.26
C MET A 1 10.69 2.69 -5.52
N VAL A 2 10.72 2.63 -4.17
CA VAL A 2 11.93 2.92 -3.35
C VAL A 2 12.34 1.71 -2.47
N PHE A 3 11.48 0.68 -2.37
CA PHE A 3 11.75 -0.51 -1.56
C PHE A 3 12.61 -1.58 -2.25
N VAL A 4 12.78 -1.52 -3.57
CA VAL A 4 13.57 -2.51 -4.33
C VAL A 4 15.07 -2.21 -4.32
N LEU A 5 15.47 -0.96 -4.02
CA LEU A 5 16.87 -0.56 -4.04
C LEU A 5 17.61 -0.85 -2.72
N LEU A 6 16.90 -0.89 -1.58
CA LEU A 6 17.53 -1.16 -0.28
C LEU A 6 17.86 -2.64 -0.03
N VAL A 7 17.24 -3.57 -0.77
CA VAL A 7 17.49 -5.02 -0.62
C VAL A 7 18.71 -5.48 -1.45
N LYS A 8 19.24 -4.63 -2.34
CA LYS A 8 20.36 -4.98 -3.23
C LYS A 8 21.74 -4.58 -2.69
N ILE A 9 21.82 -3.77 -1.61
CA ILE A 9 23.10 -3.31 -1.01
C ILE A 9 23.54 -4.15 0.20
N HIS A 10 22.65 -4.87 0.87
CA HIS A 10 23.04 -5.98 1.74
C HIS A 10 21.99 -7.08 1.62
N GLY A 11 22.38 -8.19 0.98
CA GLY A 11 21.53 -9.37 0.90
C GLY A 11 21.35 -9.99 2.27
N VAL A 12 20.21 -9.75 2.91
CA VAL A 12 19.72 -10.57 4.02
C VAL A 12 18.34 -11.10 3.64
N GLY A 13 18.36 -12.11 2.78
CA GLY A 13 17.34 -13.15 2.82
C GLY A 13 17.48 -13.90 4.14
N SER A 14 16.39 -13.96 4.89
CA SER A 14 16.29 -14.65 6.17
C SER A 14 16.57 -16.15 6.03
N LYS A 15 17.85 -16.55 6.12
CA LYS A 15 18.30 -17.91 6.47
C LYS A 15 19.50 -17.77 7.40
N ARG A 16 19.41 -18.37 8.59
CA ARG A 16 20.44 -18.35 9.64
C ARG A 16 21.67 -19.12 9.12
N LEU A 17 22.63 -18.42 8.54
CA LEU A 17 23.90 -19.01 8.07
C LEU A 17 24.90 -19.02 9.23
N LYS A 18 25.46 -20.21 9.51
CA LYS A 18 26.55 -20.40 10.48
C LYS A 18 27.80 -19.62 10.01
N PRO A 19 28.62 -19.06 10.93
CA PRO A 19 29.81 -18.30 10.55
C PRO A 19 30.85 -19.26 9.97
N GLN A 20 30.98 -19.25 8.66
CA GLN A 20 32.07 -19.92 7.94
C GLN A 20 32.91 -18.81 7.30
N GLY A 21 34.24 -18.94 7.42
CA GLY A 21 35.24 -17.93 7.08
C GLY A 21 34.90 -17.14 5.81
N VAL A 22 34.86 -15.82 5.95
CA VAL A 22 34.40 -14.91 4.90
C VAL A 22 35.45 -14.81 3.80
N SER A 23 35.33 -15.66 2.76
CA SER A 23 35.92 -15.30 1.47
C SER A 23 35.12 -14.14 0.89
N ALA A 24 35.81 -13.06 0.51
CA ALA A 24 35.20 -11.83 0.05
C ALA A 24 34.36 -12.08 -1.21
N TYR A 25 33.05 -11.86 -1.11
CA TYR A 25 32.12 -12.05 -2.22
C TYR A 25 32.39 -11.01 -3.32
N LYS A 26 32.84 -11.45 -4.49
CA LYS A 26 33.17 -10.57 -5.62
C LYS A 26 31.91 -10.31 -6.46
N HIS A 27 31.29 -9.15 -6.27
CA HIS A 27 30.17 -8.71 -7.10
C HIS A 27 30.63 -8.43 -8.54
N LYS A 28 29.95 -9.00 -9.53
CA LYS A 28 30.31 -8.88 -10.96
C LYS A 28 30.21 -7.45 -11.50
N ASN A 29 29.31 -6.63 -10.95
CA ASN A 29 29.05 -5.26 -11.41
C ASN A 29 28.97 -4.32 -10.20
N ASN A 30 30.07 -3.64 -9.88
CA ASN A 30 30.11 -2.63 -8.82
C ASN A 30 29.85 -1.25 -9.40
N LEU A 31 29.13 -0.41 -8.65
CA LEU A 31 29.08 1.02 -8.96
C LEU A 31 30.49 1.62 -8.83
N PRO A 32 30.84 2.61 -9.65
CA PRO A 32 32.10 3.33 -9.50
C PRO A 32 32.23 3.89 -8.08
N VAL A 33 33.44 3.83 -7.51
CA VAL A 33 33.71 4.28 -6.13
C VAL A 33 33.23 5.71 -5.89
N ALA A 34 33.45 6.60 -6.85
CA ALA A 34 33.00 8.00 -6.77
C ALA A 34 31.47 8.12 -6.59
N VAL A 35 30.68 7.26 -7.23
CA VAL A 35 29.21 7.25 -7.10
C VAL A 35 28.81 6.75 -5.70
N VAL A 36 29.49 5.71 -5.21
CA VAL A 36 29.24 5.16 -3.87
C VAL A 36 29.56 6.18 -2.80
N GLU A 37 30.70 6.88 -2.91
CA GLU A 37 31.09 7.95 -1.98
C GLU A 37 30.11 9.12 -2.01
N ALA A 38 29.63 9.51 -3.19
CA ALA A 38 28.63 10.57 -3.31
C ALA A 38 27.27 10.18 -2.70
N MET A 39 26.87 8.91 -2.79
CA MET A 39 25.59 8.42 -2.24
C MET A 39 25.66 8.08 -0.74
N ARG A 40 26.85 7.75 -0.23
CA ARG A 40 27.05 7.25 1.15
C ARG A 40 26.46 8.17 2.23
N PRO A 41 26.61 9.51 2.19
CA PRO A 41 26.01 10.39 3.18
C PRO A 41 24.49 10.26 3.23
N ALA A 42 23.83 10.30 2.06
CA ALA A 42 22.38 10.17 1.98
C ALA A 42 21.89 8.81 2.54
N PHE A 43 22.59 7.71 2.24
CA PHE A 43 22.25 6.41 2.82
C PHE A 43 22.48 6.35 4.33
N ARG A 44 23.52 7.01 4.85
CA ARG A 44 23.78 7.09 6.29
C ARG A 44 22.66 7.85 7.00
N ASP A 45 22.26 9.00 6.47
CA ASP A 45 21.19 9.82 7.03
C ASP A 45 19.85 9.09 6.99
N LEU A 46 19.56 8.40 5.87
CA LEU A 46 18.35 7.56 5.73
C LEU A 46 18.37 6.30 6.61
N SER A 47 19.54 5.89 7.09
CA SER A 47 19.69 4.76 8.01
C SER A 47 19.65 5.18 9.49
N HIS A 48 19.36 6.45 9.79
CA HIS A 48 19.26 6.93 11.16
C HIS A 48 18.15 6.18 11.92
N PRO A 49 18.41 5.63 13.12
CA PRO A 49 17.47 4.79 13.85
C PRO A 49 16.13 5.47 14.12
N ASP A 50 16.12 6.78 14.37
CA ASP A 50 14.88 7.55 14.55
C ASP A 50 14.01 7.63 13.29
N LEU A 51 14.63 7.64 12.11
CA LEU A 51 13.91 7.58 10.84
C LEU A 51 13.36 6.16 10.60
N LEU A 52 14.17 5.15 10.86
CA LEU A 52 13.78 3.74 10.71
C LEU A 52 12.67 3.33 11.68
N LYS A 53 12.65 3.88 12.91
CA LYS A 53 11.60 3.63 13.91
C LYS A 53 10.22 4.12 13.43
N LYS A 54 10.18 5.22 12.65
CA LYS A 54 8.95 5.69 12.00
C LYS A 54 8.49 4.72 10.90
N CYS A 55 9.43 4.12 10.17
CA CYS A 55 9.14 3.11 9.15
C CYS A 55 8.69 1.75 9.75
N ALA A 56 9.13 1.42 10.97
CA ALA A 56 8.82 0.15 11.63
C ALA A 56 7.32 -0.06 11.90
N HIS A 57 6.56 1.02 12.07
CA HIS A 57 5.11 0.97 12.30
C HIS A 57 4.31 0.69 11.03
N GLY A 58 4.93 0.70 9.84
CA GLY A 58 4.23 0.42 8.59
C GLY A 58 3.25 1.50 8.15
N ASN A 59 3.21 2.65 8.83
CA ASN A 59 2.35 3.81 8.52
C ASN A 59 2.74 4.53 7.21
N MET A 60 3.66 3.99 6.42
CA MET A 60 4.02 4.51 5.09
C MET A 60 3.02 4.07 4.00
N GLN A 61 1.73 3.94 4.31
CA GLN A 61 0.73 3.94 3.26
C GLN A 61 0.57 5.37 2.79
N ASN A 62 1.13 5.66 1.62
CA ASN A 62 0.87 6.91 0.93
C ASN A 62 -0.65 7.04 0.75
N SER A 63 -1.28 7.99 1.44
CA SER A 63 -2.73 8.20 1.38
C SER A 63 -3.19 8.37 -0.08
N ASN A 64 -2.38 9.03 -0.91
CA ASN A 64 -2.67 9.22 -2.33
C ASN A 64 -2.68 7.89 -3.10
N GLU A 65 -1.82 6.94 -2.74
CA GLU A 65 -1.84 5.60 -3.36
C GLU A 65 -3.08 4.82 -2.95
N SER A 66 -3.50 4.92 -1.69
CA SER A 66 -4.71 4.27 -1.22
C SER A 66 -5.97 4.85 -1.87
N VAL A 67 -6.07 6.17 -2.02
CA VAL A 67 -7.19 6.84 -2.68
C VAL A 67 -7.24 6.45 -4.15
N ASN A 68 -6.11 6.50 -4.85
CA ASN A 68 -6.04 6.08 -6.25
C ASN A 68 -6.47 4.62 -6.43
N ASN A 69 -6.00 3.71 -5.58
CA ASN A 69 -6.43 2.32 -5.63
C ASN A 69 -7.95 2.18 -5.41
N PHE A 70 -8.54 3.01 -4.55
CA PHE A 70 -9.97 3.03 -4.31
C PHE A 70 -10.74 3.53 -5.55
N ILE A 71 -10.30 4.61 -6.19
CA ILE A 71 -10.87 5.12 -7.45
C ILE A 71 -10.82 4.03 -8.52
N TRP A 72 -9.66 3.39 -8.74
CA TRP A 72 -9.51 2.37 -9.79
C TRP A 72 -10.30 1.08 -9.52
N SER A 73 -10.67 0.82 -8.26
CA SER A 73 -11.57 -0.29 -7.92
C SER A 73 -13.03 -0.02 -8.27
N ARG A 74 -13.42 1.25 -8.40
CA ARG A 74 -14.76 1.67 -8.84
C ARG A 74 -14.82 1.93 -10.34
N VAL A 75 -13.77 2.55 -10.87
CA VAL A 75 -13.65 2.92 -12.28
C VAL A 75 -12.39 2.29 -12.86
N PRO A 76 -12.46 1.07 -13.40
CA PRO A 76 -11.28 0.38 -13.91
C PRO A 76 -10.62 1.14 -15.06
N LYS A 77 -9.29 1.25 -15.05
CA LYS A 77 -8.52 1.88 -16.13
C LYS A 77 -8.63 1.17 -17.48
N SER A 78 -8.95 -0.13 -17.43
CA SER A 78 -9.06 -0.99 -18.61
C SER A 78 -10.32 -0.72 -19.43
N THR A 79 -11.29 0.00 -18.87
CA THR A 79 -12.61 0.17 -19.45
C THR A 79 -12.85 1.63 -19.73
N PHE A 80 -13.18 1.96 -20.97
CA PHE A 80 -13.65 3.30 -21.31
C PHE A 80 -15.03 3.53 -20.71
N VAL A 81 -15.22 4.66 -20.04
CA VAL A 81 -16.48 5.10 -19.47
C VAL A 81 -16.73 6.55 -19.87
N GLN A 82 -18.00 6.92 -20.04
CA GLN A 82 -18.38 8.32 -20.27
C GLN A 82 -18.00 9.19 -19.07
N ILE A 83 -17.83 10.49 -19.29
CA ILE A 83 -17.33 11.43 -18.28
C ILE A 83 -18.25 11.52 -17.05
N GLU A 84 -19.55 11.37 -17.26
CA GLU A 84 -20.57 11.38 -16.20
C GLU A 84 -20.42 10.16 -15.28
N ALA A 85 -20.29 8.97 -15.88
CA ALA A 85 -20.08 7.73 -15.13
C ALA A 85 -18.72 7.71 -14.42
N PHE A 86 -17.67 8.22 -15.08
CA PHE A 86 -16.36 8.42 -14.46
C PHE A 86 -16.44 9.31 -13.23
N SER A 87 -17.08 10.48 -13.38
CA SER A 87 -17.23 11.47 -12.30
C SER A 87 -18.00 10.88 -11.13
N LEU A 88 -19.12 10.18 -11.39
CA LEU A 88 -19.90 9.51 -10.36
C LEU A 88 -19.06 8.46 -9.60
N GLY A 89 -18.29 7.65 -10.31
CA GLY A 89 -17.42 6.64 -9.69
C GLY A 89 -16.31 7.26 -8.84
N VAL A 90 -15.76 8.40 -9.26
CA VAL A 90 -14.79 9.17 -8.46
C VAL A 90 -15.44 9.76 -7.21
N TYR A 91 -16.62 10.36 -7.31
CA TYR A 91 -17.34 10.89 -6.15
C TYR A 91 -17.69 9.78 -5.15
N ASP A 92 -18.22 8.64 -5.62
CA ASP A 92 -18.48 7.48 -4.76
C ASP A 92 -17.22 6.97 -4.06
N ALA A 93 -16.11 6.89 -4.80
CA ALA A 93 -14.82 6.46 -4.28
C ALA A 93 -14.33 7.39 -3.15
N VAL A 94 -14.36 8.70 -3.37
CA VAL A 94 -13.91 9.70 -2.40
C VAL A 94 -14.81 9.73 -1.16
N CYS A 95 -16.13 9.73 -1.34
CA CYS A 95 -17.09 9.67 -0.24
C CYS A 95 -16.88 8.42 0.62
N THR A 96 -16.79 7.25 -0.01
CA THR A 96 -16.60 5.98 0.72
C THR A 96 -15.21 5.86 1.37
N PHE A 97 -14.20 6.53 0.81
CA PHE A 97 -12.87 6.57 1.40
C PHE A 97 -12.84 7.40 2.69
N ASN A 98 -13.44 8.60 2.66
CA ASN A 98 -13.40 9.56 3.77
C ASN A 98 -14.40 9.22 4.89
N GLU A 99 -15.61 8.82 4.53
CA GLU A 99 -16.73 8.68 5.48
C GLU A 99 -17.24 7.24 5.63
N GLY A 100 -16.72 6.31 4.83
CA GLY A 100 -17.19 4.92 4.80
C GLY A 100 -18.43 4.70 3.92
N ASN A 101 -18.95 3.48 3.91
CA ASN A 101 -20.08 3.11 3.06
C ASN A 101 -21.39 3.76 3.52
N SER A 102 -21.50 4.19 4.77
CA SER A 102 -22.65 4.94 5.28
C SER A 102 -22.91 6.25 4.53
N ALA A 103 -21.89 6.90 3.95
CA ALA A 103 -22.07 8.10 3.16
C ALA A 103 -22.98 7.91 1.94
N ARG A 104 -23.10 6.67 1.44
CA ARG A 104 -24.01 6.33 0.33
C ARG A 104 -25.47 6.48 0.67
N LEU A 105 -25.83 6.50 1.96
CA LEU A 105 -27.21 6.68 2.42
C LEU A 105 -27.76 8.07 2.08
N ARG A 106 -26.88 9.06 1.93
CA ARG A 106 -27.28 10.43 1.55
C ARG A 106 -27.92 10.48 0.17
N ILE A 107 -27.51 9.59 -0.75
CA ILE A 107 -28.01 9.57 -2.13
C ILE A 107 -29.51 9.22 -2.18
N PRO A 108 -29.96 8.05 -1.67
CA PRO A 108 -31.38 7.72 -1.65
C PRO A 108 -32.19 8.70 -0.79
N GLN A 109 -31.67 9.18 0.34
CA GLN A 109 -32.34 10.20 1.15
C GLN A 109 -32.63 11.49 0.37
N ASN A 110 -31.64 11.97 -0.39
CA ASN A 110 -31.81 13.14 -1.26
C ASN A 110 -32.78 12.90 -2.42
N LEU A 111 -33.03 11.64 -2.79
CA LEU A 111 -34.03 11.23 -3.78
C LEU A 111 -35.41 10.96 -3.15
N GLY A 112 -35.58 11.17 -1.84
CA GLY A 112 -36.82 10.90 -1.12
C GLY A 112 -37.06 9.41 -0.84
N ILE A 113 -36.01 8.59 -0.92
CA ILE A 113 -36.04 7.16 -0.62
C ILE A 113 -35.39 6.94 0.76
N GLU A 114 -36.21 6.55 1.74
CA GLU A 114 -35.69 6.24 3.07
C GLU A 114 -34.99 4.88 3.09
N PRO A 115 -33.70 4.81 3.48
CA PRO A 115 -32.98 3.56 3.58
C PRO A 115 -33.49 2.71 4.74
N GLU A 116 -33.89 1.48 4.44
CA GLU A 116 -34.38 0.55 5.47
C GLU A 116 -33.23 -0.18 6.18
N GLU A 117 -33.57 -0.94 7.22
CA GLU A 117 -32.62 -1.66 8.10
C GLU A 117 -31.65 -2.55 7.32
N TYR A 118 -32.13 -3.25 6.29
CA TYR A 118 -31.29 -4.13 5.47
C TYR A 118 -30.17 -3.36 4.75
N THR A 119 -30.47 -2.17 4.21
CA THR A 119 -29.48 -1.32 3.56
C THR A 119 -28.45 -0.83 4.57
N LEU A 120 -28.91 -0.36 5.74
CA LEU A 120 -28.02 0.08 6.83
C LEU A 120 -27.11 -1.05 7.30
N HIS A 121 -27.66 -2.24 7.48
CA HIS A 121 -26.92 -3.42 7.91
C HIS A 121 -25.86 -3.82 6.87
N ALA A 122 -26.23 -3.88 5.59
CA ALA A 122 -25.32 -4.23 4.51
C ALA A 122 -24.13 -3.26 4.42
N LEU A 123 -24.37 -1.94 4.49
CA LEU A 123 -23.30 -0.94 4.44
C LEU A 123 -22.35 -1.05 5.65
N LYS A 124 -22.90 -1.28 6.86
CA LYS A 124 -22.10 -1.54 8.06
C LYS A 124 -21.24 -2.80 7.91
N CYS A 125 -21.75 -3.86 7.30
CA CYS A 125 -20.98 -5.08 7.04
C CYS A 125 -19.82 -4.82 6.07
N LEU A 126 -20.03 -4.04 5.00
CA LEU A 126 -18.98 -3.66 4.07
C LEU A 126 -17.86 -2.87 4.74
N ASP A 127 -18.21 -1.93 5.63
CA ASP A 127 -17.21 -1.17 6.39
C ASP A 127 -16.41 -2.05 7.35
N LYS A 128 -17.08 -2.98 8.05
CA LYS A 128 -16.41 -3.98 8.91
C LYS A 128 -15.44 -4.85 8.11
N GLU A 129 -15.85 -5.31 6.93
CA GLU A 129 -15.00 -6.12 6.05
C GLU A 129 -13.77 -5.33 5.58
N LYS A 130 -13.94 -4.07 5.18
CA LYS A 130 -12.83 -3.17 4.80
C LYS A 130 -11.84 -3.02 5.96
N LEU A 131 -12.30 -2.76 7.17
CA LEU A 131 -11.45 -2.65 8.36
C LEU A 131 -10.72 -3.96 8.66
N LEU A 132 -11.40 -5.10 8.53
CA LEU A 132 -10.79 -6.42 8.71
C LEU A 132 -9.67 -6.67 7.69
N ARG A 133 -9.92 -6.39 6.40
CA ARG A 133 -8.92 -6.50 5.33
C ARG A 133 -7.72 -5.58 5.58
N SER A 134 -7.97 -4.36 6.06
CA SER A 134 -6.91 -3.42 6.43
C SER A 134 -6.04 -3.97 7.56
N LYS A 135 -6.65 -4.49 8.63
CA LYS A 135 -5.93 -5.15 9.73
C LYS A 135 -5.10 -6.32 9.23
N ILE A 136 -5.67 -7.19 8.39
CA ILE A 136 -4.95 -8.32 7.78
C ILE A 136 -3.72 -7.85 6.99
N CYS A 137 -3.84 -6.79 6.18
CA CYS A 137 -2.74 -6.26 5.36
C CYS A 137 -1.63 -5.59 6.18
N LEU A 138 -1.93 -5.14 7.41
CA LEU A 138 -0.92 -4.61 8.34
C LEU A 138 -0.06 -5.72 8.97
N PHE A 139 -0.57 -6.96 9.05
CA PHE A 139 0.22 -8.05 9.62
C PHE A 139 1.36 -8.51 8.68
N PRO A 140 2.58 -8.74 9.20
CA PRO A 140 3.76 -9.11 8.40
C PRO A 140 3.60 -10.39 7.56
N THR A 141 2.75 -11.32 8.00
CA THR A 141 2.48 -12.59 7.33
C THR A 141 1.75 -12.44 6.00
N ALA A 142 0.91 -11.40 5.83
CA ALA A 142 0.14 -11.18 4.60
C ALA A 142 0.99 -10.61 3.46
N LYS A 143 2.02 -9.80 3.75
CA LYS A 143 2.97 -9.29 2.73
C LYS A 143 3.76 -10.42 2.07
N ARG A 144 4.20 -11.42 2.84
CA ARG A 144 4.95 -12.59 2.33
C ARG A 144 4.17 -13.45 1.34
N LYS A 145 2.83 -13.49 1.45
CA LYS A 145 1.99 -14.31 0.56
C LYS A 145 1.77 -13.66 -0.83
N LYS A 146 1.94 -12.34 -0.96
CA LYS A 146 1.86 -11.64 -2.26
C LYS A 146 3.12 -11.79 -3.09
N GLU A 147 4.29 -11.95 -2.44
CA GLU A 147 5.58 -12.13 -3.12
C GLU A 147 5.74 -13.52 -3.77
N GLY A 148 4.94 -14.51 -3.36
CA GLY A 148 4.95 -15.88 -3.93
C GLY A 148 3.97 -16.10 -5.10
N LYS A 149 3.26 -15.07 -5.56
CA LYS A 149 2.38 -15.12 -6.73
C LYS A 149 2.88 -14.15 -7.80
N THR A 150 4.07 -14.41 -8.30
CA THR A 150 4.51 -13.89 -9.60
C THR A 150 4.70 -15.13 -10.46
N VAL A 151 3.83 -15.30 -11.46
CA VAL A 151 4.03 -16.25 -12.57
C VAL A 151 5.01 -15.60 -13.53
#